data_AF-A0A5E5QBT2-F1
#
_entry.id   AF-A0A5E5QBT2-F1
#
_cell.length_a   1.000
_cell.length_b   1.000
_cell.length_c   1.000
_cell.angle_alpha   90.00
_cell.angle_beta   90.00
_cell.angle_gamma   90.00
#
_symmetry.space_group_name_H-M   'P 1'
#
loop_
_entity.id
_entity.type
_entity.pdbx_description
1 polymer ?
#
loop_
_entity_poly.entity_id
_entity_poly.type
_entity_poly.pdbx_seq_one_letter_code
_entity_poly.pdbx_strand_id
1 'polypeptide(L)'
;MNEAETRAELIDPKLKNCGWGVVEGSRILRECNVCKITDGRIQIGGDRKKPLIADYILVYKGIKLAVVEAKSDGLEVGEGVAQAKLYAQKLNLETTYATNGNEIYQICLKTGEEKRVEDFLSPQALWEKTYSDQNDWRE
;
A
#
# COMPACT_ATOMS: atom_id res chain seq x y z
N MET A 1 19.41 3.79 7.71
CA MET A 1 18.87 2.45 8.06
C MET A 1 18.64 1.66 6.78
N ASN A 2 18.74 0.33 6.82
CA ASN A 2 18.31 -0.47 5.67
C ASN A 2 16.77 -0.48 5.58
N GLU A 3 16.21 -0.95 4.46
CA GLU A 3 14.75 -0.95 4.24
C GLU A 3 13.97 -1.78 5.27
N ALA A 4 14.54 -2.88 5.79
CA ALA A 4 13.88 -3.68 6.83
C ALA A 4 13.81 -2.93 8.17
N GLU A 5 14.89 -2.23 8.54
CA GLU A 5 14.93 -1.36 9.72
C GLU A 5 13.97 -0.18 9.58
N THR A 6 13.96 0.52 8.43
CA THR A 6 13.00 1.60 8.16
C THR A 6 11.55 1.13 8.30
N ARG A 7 11.25 -0.07 7.81
CA ARG A 7 9.93 -0.70 7.96
C ARG A 7 9.56 -0.92 9.42
N ALA A 8 10.43 -1.58 10.19
CA ALA A 8 10.16 -1.93 11.58
C ALA A 8 10.14 -0.73 12.53
N GLU A 9 11.05 0.23 12.34
CA GLU A 9 11.26 1.34 13.27
C GLU A 9 10.44 2.59 12.94
N LEU A 10 10.10 2.83 11.67
CA LEU A 10 9.41 4.06 11.24
C LEU A 10 8.02 3.81 10.65
N ILE A 11 7.88 2.83 9.76
CA ILE A 11 6.62 2.62 9.03
C ILE A 11 5.60 1.85 9.86
N ASP A 12 6.02 0.75 10.50
CA ASP A 12 5.15 -0.08 11.32
C ASP A 12 4.49 0.67 12.48
N PRO A 13 5.21 1.51 13.26
CA PRO A 13 4.60 2.32 14.32
C PRO A 13 3.59 3.33 13.76
N LYS A 14 3.90 3.97 12.63
CA LYS A 14 2.99 4.92 11.98
C LYS A 14 1.70 4.23 11.52
N LEU A 15 1.80 3.09 10.83
CA LEU A 15 0.62 2.30 10.44
C LEU A 15 -0.23 1.92 11.65
N LYS A 16 0.41 1.47 12.73
CA LYS A 16 -0.27 1.11 13.98
C LYS A 16 -0.96 2.31 14.63
N ASN A 17 -0.32 3.47 14.67
CA ASN A 17 -0.87 4.72 15.21
C ASN A 17 -2.08 5.21 14.40
N CYS A 18 -2.09 4.98 13.08
CA CYS A 18 -3.25 5.23 12.22
C CYS A 18 -4.37 4.18 12.38
N GLY A 19 -4.18 3.18 13.24
CA GLY A 19 -5.17 2.16 13.58
C GLY A 19 -5.05 0.84 12.80
N TRP A 20 -4.09 0.71 11.88
CA TRP A 20 -3.92 -0.52 11.11
C TRP A 20 -3.36 -1.66 11.99
N GLY A 21 -4.08 -2.79 12.00
CA GLY A 21 -3.76 -3.94 12.85
C GLY A 21 -4.17 -3.77 14.32
N VAL A 22 -4.83 -2.67 14.66
CA VAL A 22 -5.38 -2.39 16.00
C VAL A 22 -6.89 -2.30 15.97
N VAL A 23 -7.44 -1.55 14.99
CA VAL A 23 -8.88 -1.42 14.79
C VAL A 23 -9.46 -2.75 14.34
N GLU A 24 -10.62 -3.13 14.89
CA GLU A 24 -11.31 -4.36 14.54
C GLU A 24 -11.56 -4.45 13.02
N GLY A 25 -11.27 -5.62 12.45
CA GLY A 25 -11.39 -5.85 11.00
C GLY A 25 -10.27 -5.23 10.17
N SER A 26 -9.33 -4.48 10.74
CA SER A 26 -8.12 -4.01 10.06
C SER A 26 -6.98 -5.02 10.16
N ARG A 27 -6.24 -5.20 9.06
CA ARG A 27 -5.07 -6.09 8.98
C ARG A 27 -4.01 -5.48 8.07
N ILE A 28 -2.76 -5.79 8.37
CA ILE A 28 -1.61 -5.44 7.54
C ILE A 28 -1.00 -6.74 7.04
N LEU A 29 -0.99 -6.96 5.72
CA LEU A 29 -0.33 -8.12 5.11
C LEU A 29 1.10 -7.72 4.71
N ARG A 30 2.10 -8.53 5.07
CA ARG A 30 3.54 -8.23 4.86
C ARG A 30 4.37 -9.42 4.35
N GLU A 31 3.81 -10.63 4.40
CA GLU A 31 4.51 -11.84 3.99
C GLU A 31 4.60 -11.92 2.46
N CYS A 32 5.79 -12.19 1.93
CA CYS A 32 6.09 -12.22 0.49
C CYS A 32 5.08 -13.03 -0.35
N ASN A 33 4.55 -14.13 0.19
CA ASN A 33 3.56 -14.97 -0.49
C ASN A 33 2.15 -14.37 -0.47
N VAL A 34 1.80 -13.67 0.60
CA VAL A 34 0.47 -13.07 0.80
C VAL A 34 0.35 -11.73 0.06
N CYS A 35 1.48 -11.03 -0.10
CA CYS A 35 1.60 -9.79 -0.87
C CYS A 35 1.99 -10.00 -2.33
N LYS A 36 2.03 -11.24 -2.81
CA LYS A 36 2.36 -11.57 -4.20
C LYS A 36 1.24 -11.12 -5.13
N ILE A 37 1.57 -10.23 -6.05
CA ILE A 37 0.63 -9.61 -6.99
C ILE A 37 0.56 -10.40 -8.30
N THR A 38 1.68 -10.98 -8.74
CA THR A 38 1.75 -11.79 -9.96
C THR A 38 2.62 -13.02 -9.77
N ASP A 39 2.26 -14.12 -10.44
CA ASP A 39 3.06 -15.36 -10.46
C ASP A 39 4.35 -15.32 -11.30
N GLY A 40 4.64 -14.17 -11.90
CA GLY A 40 5.70 -14.02 -12.90
C GLY A 40 5.21 -14.46 -14.28
N ARG A 41 5.59 -13.70 -15.32
CA ARG A 41 5.24 -14.07 -16.70
C ARG A 41 6.30 -15.04 -17.23
N ILE A 42 5.87 -16.12 -17.88
CA ILE A 42 6.76 -17.04 -18.59
C ILE A 42 7.39 -16.28 -19.77
N GLN A 43 8.72 -16.26 -19.83
CA GLN A 43 9.46 -15.72 -20.96
C GLN A 43 9.89 -16.85 -21.90
N ILE A 44 10.10 -16.49 -23.16
CA ILE A 44 10.60 -17.39 -24.21
C ILE A 44 12.02 -17.77 -23.79
N GLY A 45 12.23 -19.03 -23.41
CA GLY A 45 13.49 -19.52 -22.80
C GLY A 45 13.30 -20.34 -21.53
N GLY A 46 12.10 -20.36 -20.93
CA GLY A 46 11.78 -21.16 -19.75
C GLY A 46 11.90 -20.40 -18.42
N ASP A 47 12.54 -19.23 -18.42
CA ASP A 47 12.64 -18.36 -17.24
C ASP A 47 11.33 -17.61 -16.95
N ARG A 48 11.01 -17.47 -15.67
CA ARG A 48 9.92 -16.61 -15.19
C ARG A 48 10.49 -15.28 -14.72
N LYS A 49 9.86 -14.17 -15.13
CA LYS A 49 10.16 -12.86 -14.52
C LYS A 49 9.84 -12.90 -13.03
N LYS A 50 10.67 -12.26 -12.19
CA LYS A 50 10.48 -12.22 -10.74
C LYS A 50 9.05 -11.76 -10.40
N PRO A 51 8.39 -12.41 -9.42
CA PRO A 51 7.07 -12.01 -8.97
C PRO A 51 7.12 -10.59 -8.40
N LEU A 52 6.06 -9.82 -8.62
CA LEU A 52 5.86 -8.54 -7.97
C LEU A 52 5.29 -8.80 -6.58
N ILE A 53 5.94 -8.25 -5.56
CA ILE A 53 5.60 -8.42 -4.15
C ILE A 53 5.57 -7.02 -3.55
N ALA A 54 4.44 -6.65 -2.96
CA ALA A 54 4.34 -5.40 -2.22
C ALA A 54 4.87 -5.54 -0.80
N ASP A 55 5.41 -4.45 -0.23
CA ASP A 55 5.81 -4.43 1.18
C ASP A 55 4.62 -4.57 2.13
N TYR A 56 3.55 -3.80 1.87
CA TYR A 56 2.35 -3.87 2.69
C TYR A 56 1.09 -3.84 1.84
N ILE A 57 0.10 -4.66 2.23
CA ILE A 57 -1.28 -4.52 1.77
C ILE A 57 -2.17 -4.24 2.99
N LEU A 58 -2.88 -3.12 2.93
CA LEU A 58 -3.81 -2.68 3.95
C LEU A 58 -5.19 -3.27 3.68
N VAL A 59 -5.71 -4.04 4.63
CA VAL A 59 -6.97 -4.76 4.52
C VAL A 59 -7.92 -4.30 5.62
N TYR A 60 -9.16 -3.98 5.26
CA TYR A 60 -10.19 -3.64 6.22
C TYR A 60 -11.50 -4.34 5.85
N LYS A 61 -12.18 -4.92 6.84
CA LYS A 61 -13.42 -5.71 6.66
C LYS A 61 -13.27 -6.83 5.61
N GLY A 62 -12.08 -7.42 5.52
CA GLY A 62 -11.76 -8.48 4.55
C GLY A 62 -11.46 -7.99 3.14
N ILE A 63 -11.46 -6.68 2.88
CA ILE A 63 -11.20 -6.09 1.56
C ILE A 63 -9.85 -5.37 1.56
N LYS A 64 -9.06 -5.57 0.51
CA LYS A 64 -7.82 -4.82 0.26
C LYS A 64 -8.18 -3.38 -0.15
N LEU A 65 -7.65 -2.40 0.56
CA LEU A 65 -7.96 -0.98 0.31
C LEU A 65 -6.78 -0.19 -0.25
N ALA A 66 -5.55 -0.52 0.16
CA ALA A 66 -4.36 0.15 -0.33
C ALA A 66 -3.13 -0.77 -0.28
N VAL A 67 -2.13 -0.38 -1.06
CA VAL A 67 -0.78 -0.95 -1.02
C VAL A 67 0.20 0.14 -0.58
N VAL A 68 1.22 -0.24 0.18
CA VAL A 68 2.30 0.66 0.59
C VAL A 68 3.60 0.08 0.07
N GLU A 69 4.35 0.89 -0.68
CA GLU A 69 5.72 0.60 -1.08
C GLU A 69 6.68 1.30 -0.12
N ALA A 70 7.59 0.54 0.48
CA ALA A 70 8.60 1.06 1.38
C ALA A 70 9.94 1.28 0.63
N LYS A 71 10.70 2.24 1.10
CA LYS A 71 12.11 2.45 0.77
C LYS A 71 12.89 2.70 2.05
N SER A 72 14.21 2.55 1.97
CA SER A 72 15.13 2.98 3.04
C SER A 72 14.98 4.48 3.30
N ASP A 73 15.14 4.90 4.56
CA ASP A 73 15.03 6.30 5.01
C ASP A 73 15.99 7.26 4.29
N GLY A 74 17.13 6.75 3.79
CA GLY A 74 18.11 7.52 3.04
C GLY A 74 17.75 7.74 1.56
N LEU A 75 16.65 7.17 1.06
CA LEU A 75 16.18 7.34 -0.30
C LEU A 75 14.99 8.31 -0.37
N GLU A 76 14.84 8.95 -1.53
CA GLU A 76 13.66 9.77 -1.79
C GLU A 76 12.42 8.91 -1.96
N VAL A 77 11.29 9.39 -1.42
CA VAL A 77 9.99 8.71 -1.54
C VAL A 77 9.56 8.49 -2.99
N GLY A 78 10.02 9.36 -3.91
CA GLY A 78 9.76 9.29 -5.35
C GLY A 78 10.16 7.96 -6.00
N GLU A 79 11.23 7.33 -5.50
CA GLU A 79 11.75 6.05 -6.04
C GLU A 79 10.73 4.91 -5.93
N GLY A 80 9.83 4.97 -4.94
CA GLY A 80 8.77 3.98 -4.73
C GLY A 80 7.48 4.24 -5.51
N VAL A 81 7.28 5.46 -6.06
CA VAL A 81 5.98 5.90 -6.61
C VAL A 81 5.56 5.06 -7.81
N ALA A 82 6.47 4.78 -8.74
CA ALA A 82 6.17 3.98 -9.93
C ALA A 82 5.77 2.54 -9.56
N GLN A 83 6.43 1.95 -8.55
CA GLN A 83 6.14 0.60 -8.06
C GLN A 83 4.79 0.56 -7.33
N ALA A 84 4.55 1.53 -6.44
CA ALA A 84 3.27 1.70 -5.73
C ALA A 84 2.08 1.77 -6.72
N LYS A 85 2.17 2.63 -7.74
CA LYS A 85 1.15 2.75 -8.80
C LYS A 85 0.92 1.43 -9.55
N LEU A 86 1.99 0.77 -9.96
CA LEU A 86 1.92 -0.51 -10.66
C LEU A 86 1.21 -1.58 -9.81
N TYR A 87 1.50 -1.63 -8.52
CA TYR A 87 0.93 -2.60 -7.60
C TYR A 87 -0.56 -2.35 -7.36
N ALA A 88 -0.93 -1.09 -7.13
CA ALA A 88 -2.31 -0.70 -6.96
C ALA A 88 -3.16 -0.98 -8.21
N GLN A 89 -2.64 -0.68 -9.42
CA GLN A 89 -3.31 -1.03 -10.67
C GLN A 89 -3.56 -2.54 -10.81
N LYS A 90 -2.56 -3.37 -10.47
CA LYS A 90 -2.70 -4.83 -10.56
C LYS A 90 -3.64 -5.42 -9.51
N LEU A 91 -3.72 -4.79 -8.33
CA LEU A 91 -4.64 -5.18 -7.28
C LEU A 91 -6.02 -4.51 -7.42
N ASN A 92 -6.22 -3.68 -8.46
CA ASN A 92 -7.42 -2.87 -8.68
C ASN A 92 -7.80 -2.00 -7.47
N LEU A 93 -6.81 -1.32 -6.89
CA LEU A 93 -6.95 -0.43 -5.74
C LEU A 93 -6.91 1.02 -6.18
N GLU A 94 -7.75 1.85 -5.57
CA GLU A 94 -7.83 3.28 -5.87
C GLU A 94 -6.76 4.10 -5.14
N THR A 95 -6.31 3.63 -3.98
CA THR A 95 -5.34 4.37 -3.14
C THR A 95 -4.06 3.57 -2.98
N THR A 96 -2.92 4.26 -3.06
CA THR A 96 -1.60 3.66 -2.81
C THR A 96 -0.67 4.65 -2.14
N TYR A 97 0.33 4.13 -1.47
CA TYR A 97 1.33 4.93 -0.76
C TYR A 97 2.75 4.52 -1.18
N ALA A 98 3.65 5.49 -1.22
CA ALA A 98 5.09 5.28 -1.18
C ALA A 98 5.64 5.98 0.07
N THR A 99 6.60 5.38 0.77
CA THR A 99 7.17 5.99 1.99
C THR A 99 8.61 5.53 2.23
N ASN A 100 9.41 6.41 2.82
CA ASN A 100 10.73 6.10 3.38
C ASN A 100 10.71 6.14 4.93
N GLY A 101 9.53 6.05 5.54
CA GLY A 101 9.32 6.19 6.98
C GLY A 101 9.21 7.66 7.45
N ASN A 102 9.98 8.57 6.86
CA ASN A 102 9.95 9.99 7.20
C ASN A 102 8.82 10.71 6.49
N GLU A 103 8.76 10.57 5.17
CA GLU A 103 7.73 11.14 4.30
C GLU A 103 6.77 10.05 3.82
N ILE A 104 5.51 10.43 3.62
CA ILE A 104 4.48 9.57 3.03
C ILE A 104 3.92 10.28 1.80
N TYR A 105 3.94 9.60 0.67
CA TYR A 105 3.36 10.07 -0.57
C TYR A 105 2.12 9.26 -0.90
N GLN A 106 0.96 9.89 -0.84
CA GLN A 106 -0.33 9.30 -1.13
C GLN A 106 -0.72 9.57 -2.58
N ILE A 107 -1.19 8.53 -3.26
CA ILE A 107 -1.64 8.59 -4.65
C ILE A 107 -3.06 8.02 -4.73
N CYS A 108 -3.96 8.75 -5.39
CA CYS A 108 -5.31 8.31 -5.73
C CYS A 108 -5.39 8.02 -7.22
N LEU A 109 -5.42 6.75 -7.62
CA LEU A 109 -5.53 6.34 -9.01
C LEU A 109 -6.89 6.65 -9.65
N LYS A 110 -7.95 6.82 -8.84
CA LYS A 110 -9.28 7.21 -9.32
C LYS A 110 -9.30 8.67 -9.83
N THR A 111 -8.73 9.60 -9.05
CA THR A 111 -8.75 11.04 -9.36
C THR A 111 -7.46 11.53 -10.02
N GLY A 112 -6.38 10.75 -9.96
CA GLY A 112 -5.04 11.16 -10.37
C GLY A 112 -4.34 12.09 -9.37
N GLU A 113 -4.94 12.35 -8.21
CA GLU A 113 -4.33 13.21 -7.19
C GLU A 113 -3.16 12.53 -6.49
N GLU A 114 -2.08 13.28 -6.32
CA GLU A 114 -0.85 12.84 -5.66
C GLU A 114 -0.39 13.93 -4.69
N LYS A 115 -0.16 13.55 -3.42
CA LYS A 115 0.22 14.52 -2.39
C LYS A 115 1.09 13.89 -1.31
N ARG A 116 1.95 14.72 -0.71
CA ARG A 116 2.60 14.39 0.56
C ARG A 116 1.59 14.50 1.68
N VAL A 117 1.58 13.53 2.57
CA VAL A 117 0.73 13.49 3.76
C VAL A 117 1.59 13.22 4.99
N GLU A 118 1.14 13.67 6.14
CA GLU A 118 1.83 13.45 7.42
C GLU A 118 1.67 12.00 7.91
N ASP A 119 0.46 11.44 7.71
CA ASP A 119 0.07 10.12 8.19
C ASP A 119 -0.73 9.33 7.15
N PHE A 120 -0.80 8.01 7.36
CA PHE A 120 -1.69 7.14 6.58
C PHE A 120 -3.15 7.42 6.95
N LEU A 121 -4.06 7.23 5.98
CA LEU A 121 -5.48 7.24 6.29
C LEU A 121 -5.80 6.06 7.23
N SER A 122 -6.67 6.31 8.21
CA SER A 122 -7.18 5.26 9.08
C SER A 122 -7.99 4.24 8.28
N PRO A 123 -8.18 2.99 8.79
CA PRO A 123 -8.99 1.99 8.09
C PRO A 123 -10.39 2.48 7.71
N GLN A 124 -11.04 3.23 8.62
CA GLN A 124 -12.35 3.82 8.37
C GLN A 124 -12.31 4.94 7.33
N ALA A 125 -11.37 5.88 7.45
CA ALA A 125 -11.26 6.99 6.50
C ALA A 125 -10.92 6.50 5.08
N LEU A 126 -10.08 5.47 4.97
CA LEU A 126 -9.75 4.87 3.69
C LEU A 126 -10.95 4.11 3.10
N TRP A 127 -11.74 3.43 3.93
CA TRP A 127 -12.99 2.78 3.50
C TRP A 127 -14.00 3.80 2.99
N GLU A 128 -14.24 4.86 3.74
CA GLU A 128 -15.16 5.94 3.34
C GLU A 128 -14.70 6.60 2.04
N LYS A 129 -13.40 6.87 1.89
CA LYS A 129 -12.84 7.42 0.65
C LYS A 129 -13.06 6.50 -0.56
N THR A 130 -12.98 5.18 -0.38
CA THR A 130 -13.15 4.21 -1.48
C THR A 130 -14.61 3.92 -1.79
N TYR A 131 -15.49 3.95 -0.78
CA TYR A 131 -16.91 3.57 -0.93
C TYR A 131 -17.89 4.74 -0.78
N SER A 132 -17.44 5.99 -0.72
CA SER A 132 -18.31 7.17 -0.55
C SER A 132 -19.40 7.27 -1.62
N ASP A 133 -19.07 6.96 -2.89
CA ASP A 133 -20.04 6.92 -4.00
C ASP A 133 -21.07 5.78 -3.88
N GLN A 134 -20.77 4.72 -3.12
CA GLN A 134 -21.66 3.56 -2.96
C GLN A 134 -22.61 3.69 -1.77
N ASN A 135 -22.54 4.75 -0.97
CA ASN A 135 -23.48 4.95 0.13
C ASN A 135 -24.78 5.65 -0.31
N ASP A 136 -24.82 6.29 -1.48
CA ASP A 136 -26.00 7.03 -1.97
C ASP A 136 -27.16 6.14 -2.45
N TRP A 137 -26.95 4.83 -2.63
CA TRP A 137 -27.97 3.89 -3.15
C TRP A 137 -28.46 2.85 -2.12
N ARG A 138 -28.03 2.97 -0.86
CA ARG A 138 -28.35 2.01 0.22
C ARG A 138 -29.24 2.59 1.33
N GLU A 139 -29.91 3.72 1.08
CA GLU A 139 -31.03 4.21 1.89
C GLU A 139 -32.38 3.93 1.22
#